data_AF-I3CIX8-F1
#
_entry.id   AF-I3CIX8-F1
#
_cell.length_a   1.000
_cell.length_b   1.000
_cell.length_c   1.000
_cell.angle_alpha   90.00
_cell.angle_beta   90.00
_cell.angle_gamma   90.00
#
_symmetry.space_group_name_H-M   'P 1'
#
loop_
_entity.id
_entity.type
_entity.pdbx_description
1 polymer ?
#
loop_
_entity_poly.entity_id
_entity_poly.type
_entity_poly.pdbx_seq_one_letter_code
_entity_poly.pdbx_strand_id
1 'polypeptide(L)'
;MSIRYSFLFFLIFPLTAHGFDLFDAQRGKEKTPPPAQTQTPVVQAPTPPPQPVAPPAPPPPQVDFALVGTSRIGNKKAVILQTKEGKQFVQRLKGARTPIDGYQGYFLLDINSREIKLEYPSESPCRASNAQKGVQCVDNGKSAKLALVRQNALPPPAPPQPVVAQPTGQVPNLPPGAVPPGPLQPVQFGPRELTPEEAAKREAEIKKRQEIYKNFQRQEIKDEDVPPGMRVVRTPFGDRLVPLTQ
;
A
#
# COMPACT_ATOMS: atom_id res chain seq x y z
N MET A 1 -10.73 -8.76 -58.90
CA MET A 1 -10.47 -10.19 -58.63
C MET A 1 -10.76 -10.47 -57.16
N SER A 2 -11.69 -11.42 -56.95
CA SER A 2 -11.92 -12.31 -55.79
C SER A 2 -11.73 -11.84 -54.33
N ILE A 3 -12.89 -11.63 -53.70
CA ILE A 3 -13.37 -12.18 -52.41
C ILE A 3 -12.57 -13.40 -51.89
N ARG A 4 -12.25 -13.44 -50.58
CA ARG A 4 -12.70 -14.49 -49.61
C ARG A 4 -12.62 -14.03 -48.14
N TYR A 5 -13.74 -14.26 -47.46
CA TYR A 5 -14.06 -14.10 -46.03
C TYR A 5 -13.46 -15.20 -45.14
N SER A 6 -13.27 -14.94 -43.84
CA SER A 6 -13.58 -15.86 -42.72
C SER A 6 -13.45 -15.11 -41.37
N PHE A 7 -14.53 -14.60 -40.74
CA PHE A 7 -15.47 -15.23 -39.77
C PHE A 7 -14.86 -15.84 -38.50
N LEU A 8 -15.13 -15.23 -37.32
CA LEU A 8 -15.63 -15.90 -36.09
C LEU A 8 -15.97 -14.84 -35.01
N PHE A 9 -17.25 -14.53 -34.83
CA PHE A 9 -18.13 -14.94 -33.70
C PHE A 9 -18.12 -14.02 -32.47
N PHE A 10 -18.97 -12.98 -32.54
CA PHE A 10 -19.55 -12.30 -31.39
C PHE A 10 -20.62 -13.19 -30.74
N LEU A 11 -20.45 -13.55 -29.46
CA LEU A 11 -21.51 -14.15 -28.66
C LEU A 11 -22.42 -13.03 -28.15
N ILE A 12 -23.60 -12.91 -28.78
CA ILE A 12 -24.71 -12.05 -28.36
C ILE A 12 -25.61 -12.90 -27.45
N PHE A 13 -25.82 -12.46 -26.21
CA PHE A 13 -26.82 -13.03 -25.30
C PHE A 13 -28.24 -12.67 -25.79
N PRO A 14 -29.18 -13.63 -25.91
CA PRO A 14 -30.56 -13.29 -26.24
C PRO A 14 -31.29 -12.75 -25.00
N LEU A 15 -31.74 -11.50 -25.08
CA LEU A 15 -32.86 -11.02 -24.27
C LEU A 15 -34.11 -11.80 -24.69
N THR A 16 -34.74 -12.50 -23.74
CA THR A 16 -36.08 -13.08 -23.92
C THR A 16 -37.09 -11.95 -23.97
N ALA A 17 -37.42 -11.51 -25.19
CA ALA A 17 -38.58 -10.68 -25.43
C ALA A 17 -39.84 -11.54 -25.33
N HIS A 18 -40.74 -11.23 -24.38
CA HIS A 18 -42.10 -11.72 -24.42
C HIS A 18 -42.81 -11.04 -25.60
N GLY A 19 -42.82 -11.71 -26.75
CA GLY A 19 -43.59 -11.29 -27.91
C GLY A 19 -45.08 -11.36 -27.57
N PHE A 20 -45.76 -10.23 -27.64
CA PHE A 20 -47.22 -10.17 -27.66
C PHE A 20 -47.67 -10.66 -29.04
N ASP A 21 -47.95 -11.96 -29.16
CA ASP A 21 -48.47 -12.51 -30.41
C ASP A 21 -49.98 -12.22 -30.49
N LEU A 22 -50.33 -11.21 -31.28
CA LEU A 22 -51.71 -10.75 -31.48
C LEU A 22 -52.53 -11.70 -32.37
N PHE A 23 -51.90 -12.72 -32.98
CA PHE A 23 -52.54 -13.63 -33.93
C PHE A 23 -52.43 -15.11 -33.54
N ASP A 24 -52.35 -15.38 -32.24
CA ASP A 24 -52.28 -16.74 -31.72
C ASP A 24 -53.59 -17.51 -32.01
N ALA A 25 -53.50 -18.57 -32.82
CA ALA A 25 -54.64 -19.30 -33.37
C ALA A 25 -55.48 -20.07 -32.31
N GLN A 26 -55.02 -20.08 -31.05
CA GLN A 26 -55.70 -20.71 -29.91
C GLN A 26 -56.48 -19.71 -29.04
N ARG A 27 -56.58 -18.43 -29.44
CA ARG A 27 -57.39 -17.42 -28.74
C ARG A 27 -58.88 -17.79 -28.85
N GLY A 28 -59.43 -18.42 -27.81
CA GLY A 28 -60.85 -18.75 -27.69
C GLY A 28 -61.20 -20.21 -27.42
N LYS A 29 -60.22 -21.12 -27.25
CA LYS A 29 -60.52 -22.50 -26.82
C LYS A 29 -60.60 -22.58 -25.30
N GLU A 30 -61.81 -22.86 -24.83
CA GLU A 30 -62.16 -23.06 -23.43
C GLU A 30 -61.36 -24.23 -22.85
N LYS A 31 -60.56 -23.97 -21.80
CA LYS A 31 -59.86 -25.02 -21.04
C LYS A 31 -60.91 -25.81 -20.28
N THR A 32 -61.23 -27.00 -20.76
CA THR A 32 -62.09 -27.95 -20.06
C THR A 32 -61.40 -28.40 -18.76
N PRO A 33 -62.09 -28.36 -17.60
CA PRO A 33 -61.52 -28.87 -16.36
C PRO A 33 -61.47 -30.42 -16.35
N PRO A 34 -60.43 -31.04 -15.78
CA PRO A 34 -60.33 -32.50 -15.68
C PRO A 34 -61.30 -33.07 -14.62
N PRO A 35 -61.71 -34.35 -14.76
CA PRO A 35 -62.80 -34.95 -14.01
C PRO A 35 -62.46 -35.22 -12.53
N ALA A 36 -63.49 -35.13 -11.70
CA ALA A 36 -63.47 -35.37 -10.26
C ALA A 36 -62.98 -36.78 -9.93
N GLN A 37 -61.97 -36.86 -9.05
CA GLN A 37 -61.58 -38.10 -8.37
C GLN A 37 -62.06 -38.07 -6.92
N THR A 38 -62.81 -39.12 -6.60
CA THR A 38 -63.41 -39.48 -5.32
C THR A 38 -62.39 -39.47 -4.18
N GLN A 39 -62.61 -38.62 -3.18
CA GLN A 39 -61.84 -38.62 -1.94
C GLN A 39 -62.49 -39.61 -0.96
N THR A 40 -61.79 -40.70 -0.63
CA THR A 40 -62.05 -41.49 0.57
C THR A 40 -61.80 -40.64 1.82
N PRO A 41 -62.64 -40.71 2.87
CA PRO A 41 -62.44 -39.95 4.10
C PRO A 41 -61.27 -40.56 4.88
N VAL A 42 -60.09 -39.98 4.72
CA VAL A 42 -58.97 -40.22 5.64
C VAL A 42 -59.21 -39.34 6.86
N VAL A 43 -59.43 -39.98 8.00
CA VAL A 43 -59.50 -39.33 9.33
C VAL A 43 -58.22 -38.52 9.53
N GLN A 44 -58.32 -37.20 9.43
CA GLN A 44 -57.21 -36.29 9.70
C GLN A 44 -56.94 -36.28 11.20
N ALA A 45 -55.81 -36.85 11.62
CA ALA A 45 -55.23 -36.53 12.91
C ALA A 45 -54.93 -35.02 12.95
N PRO A 46 -55.17 -34.32 14.08
CA PRO A 46 -54.93 -32.88 14.17
C PRO A 46 -53.46 -32.59 13.91
N THR A 47 -53.18 -31.83 12.84
CA THR A 47 -51.86 -31.26 12.57
C THR A 47 -51.47 -30.36 13.75
N PRO A 48 -50.27 -30.54 14.34
CA PRO A 48 -49.77 -29.61 15.33
C PRO A 48 -49.63 -28.21 14.69
N PRO A 49 -49.85 -27.14 15.46
CA PRO A 49 -49.77 -25.78 14.95
C PRO A 49 -48.39 -25.50 14.32
N PRO A 50 -48.32 -24.64 13.29
CA PRO A 50 -47.05 -24.25 12.69
C PRO A 50 -46.15 -23.68 13.78
N GLN A 51 -45.03 -24.36 14.04
CA GLN A 51 -44.01 -23.86 14.94
C GLN A 51 -43.53 -22.50 14.39
N PRO A 52 -43.37 -21.47 15.24
CA PRO A 52 -42.76 -20.22 14.81
C PRO A 52 -41.41 -20.54 14.16
N VAL A 53 -41.24 -20.16 12.89
CA VAL A 53 -39.95 -20.26 12.22
C VAL A 53 -38.95 -19.52 13.10
N ALA A 54 -38.01 -20.26 13.70
CA ALA A 54 -37.01 -19.68 14.57
C ALA A 54 -36.35 -18.51 13.81
N PRO A 55 -36.19 -17.33 14.44
CA PRO A 55 -35.56 -16.19 13.77
C PRO A 55 -34.22 -16.66 13.19
N PRO A 56 -33.92 -16.30 11.92
CA PRO A 56 -32.70 -16.73 11.27
C PRO A 56 -31.51 -16.38 12.17
N ALA A 57 -30.60 -17.35 12.33
CA ALA A 57 -29.42 -17.17 13.17
C ALA A 57 -28.70 -15.86 12.79
N PRO A 58 -28.27 -15.06 13.78
CA PRO A 58 -27.58 -13.81 13.48
C PRO A 58 -26.36 -14.11 12.59
N PRO A 59 -26.12 -13.31 11.54
CA PRO A 59 -25.00 -13.52 10.64
C PRO A 59 -23.68 -13.49 11.43
N PRO A 60 -22.66 -14.23 10.98
CA PRO A 60 -21.38 -14.26 11.67
C PRO A 60 -20.83 -12.84 11.85
N PRO A 61 -20.21 -12.54 13.01
CA PRO A 61 -19.73 -11.21 13.30
C PRO A 61 -18.70 -10.77 12.26
N GLN A 62 -18.88 -9.55 11.72
CA GLN A 62 -17.96 -8.94 10.78
C GLN A 62 -16.56 -8.82 11.41
N VAL A 63 -15.53 -9.31 10.71
CA VAL A 63 -14.14 -9.10 11.12
C VAL A 63 -13.67 -7.74 10.62
N ASP A 64 -13.28 -6.88 11.57
CA ASP A 64 -12.68 -5.58 11.27
C ASP A 64 -11.17 -5.66 11.40
N PHE A 65 -10.47 -5.37 10.30
CA PHE A 65 -9.03 -5.19 10.28
C PHE A 65 -8.69 -3.69 10.39
N ALA A 66 -7.59 -3.38 11.07
CA ALA A 66 -6.97 -2.07 11.03
C ALA A 66 -5.67 -2.15 10.21
N LEU A 67 -5.47 -1.19 9.31
CA LEU A 67 -4.24 -1.09 8.53
C LEU A 67 -3.14 -0.48 9.41
N VAL A 68 -2.01 -1.19 9.56
CA VAL A 68 -0.84 -0.70 10.32
C VAL A 68 0.26 -0.21 9.39
N GLY A 69 0.39 -0.81 8.21
CA GLY A 69 1.38 -0.39 7.24
C GLY A 69 1.32 -1.16 5.94
N THR A 70 2.03 -0.66 4.94
CA THR A 70 2.24 -1.33 3.66
C THR A 70 3.74 -1.35 3.35
N SER A 71 4.19 -2.37 2.62
CA SER A 71 5.59 -2.51 2.19
C SER A 71 5.63 -2.85 0.71
N ARG A 72 6.48 -2.14 -0.03
CA ARG A 72 6.72 -2.38 -1.46
C ARG A 72 8.21 -2.46 -1.71
N ILE A 73 8.66 -3.61 -2.20
CA ILE A 73 10.06 -3.85 -2.60
C ILE A 73 10.05 -4.33 -4.05
N GLY A 74 10.44 -3.44 -4.96
CA GLY A 74 10.25 -3.63 -6.40
C GLY A 74 8.78 -3.85 -6.75
N ASN A 75 8.48 -5.04 -7.24
CA ASN A 75 7.13 -5.47 -7.62
C ASN A 75 6.40 -6.27 -6.52
N LYS A 76 7.07 -6.59 -5.42
CA LYS A 76 6.48 -7.33 -4.30
C LYS A 76 5.79 -6.35 -3.36
N LYS A 77 4.48 -6.54 -3.15
CA LYS A 77 3.67 -5.75 -2.21
C LYS A 77 3.25 -6.61 -1.01
N ALA A 78 3.25 -6.02 0.18
CA ALA A 78 2.77 -6.63 1.40
C ALA A 78 2.03 -5.62 2.26
N VAL A 79 1.12 -6.10 3.11
CA VAL A 79 0.36 -5.31 4.05
C VAL A 79 0.53 -5.87 5.46
N ILE A 80 0.55 -4.98 6.44
CA ILE A 80 0.54 -5.31 7.86
C ILE A 80 -0.86 -4.96 8.38
N LEU A 81 -1.59 -5.99 8.80
CA LEU A 81 -2.96 -5.86 9.31
C LEU A 81 -2.99 -6.19 10.81
N GLN A 82 -3.82 -5.46 11.53
CA GLN A 82 -4.10 -5.71 12.94
C GLN A 82 -5.57 -6.14 13.11
N THR A 83 -5.77 -7.20 13.89
CA THR A 83 -7.10 -7.74 14.20
C THR A 83 -7.74 -6.96 15.36
N LYS A 84 -9.02 -7.19 15.63
CA LYS A 84 -9.70 -6.66 16.83
C LYS A 84 -8.99 -7.07 18.14
N GLU A 85 -8.31 -8.22 18.15
CA GLU A 85 -7.54 -8.73 19.29
C GLU A 85 -6.18 -8.03 19.47
N GLY A 86 -5.81 -7.13 18.55
CA GLY A 86 -4.52 -6.44 18.59
C GLY A 86 -3.36 -7.22 17.96
N LYS A 87 -3.58 -8.48 17.53
CA LYS A 87 -2.56 -9.29 16.83
C LYS A 87 -2.27 -8.71 15.45
N GLN A 88 -0.99 -8.59 15.12
CA GLN A 88 -0.53 -8.10 13.84
C GLN A 88 0.01 -9.26 12.99
N PHE A 89 -0.30 -9.25 11.70
CA PHE A 89 0.23 -10.23 10.75
C PHE A 89 0.52 -9.58 9.39
N VAL A 90 1.42 -10.20 8.63
CA VAL A 90 1.87 -9.69 7.34
C VAL A 90 1.28 -10.53 6.22
N GLN A 91 0.45 -9.92 5.38
CA GLN A 91 -0.10 -10.56 4.18
C GLN A 91 0.65 -10.07 2.94
N ARG A 92 1.25 -11.00 2.19
CA ARG A 92 1.87 -10.68 0.88
C ARG A 92 0.83 -10.80 -0.22
N LEU A 93 0.82 -9.86 -1.17
CA LEU A 93 -0.05 -9.92 -2.33
C LEU A 93 0.54 -10.90 -3.36
N LYS A 94 -0.20 -11.96 -3.69
CA LYS A 94 0.11 -13.00 -4.66
C LYS A 94 -0.87 -12.88 -5.84
N GLY A 95 -0.56 -12.00 -6.80
CA GLY A 95 -1.40 -11.75 -7.97
C GLY A 95 -2.49 -10.70 -7.72
N ALA A 96 -3.63 -10.81 -8.41
CA ALA A 96 -4.72 -9.82 -8.36
C ALA A 96 -5.72 -10.04 -7.21
N ARG A 97 -5.81 -11.27 -6.68
CA ARG A 97 -6.72 -11.61 -5.57
C ARG A 97 -6.02 -12.63 -4.69
N THR A 98 -5.73 -12.25 -3.45
CA THR A 98 -5.00 -13.09 -2.51
C THR A 98 -5.85 -13.38 -1.28
N PRO A 99 -6.08 -14.65 -0.89
CA PRO A 99 -6.78 -14.94 0.37
C PRO A 99 -5.96 -14.45 1.56
N ILE A 100 -6.65 -14.01 2.61
CA ILE A 100 -6.01 -13.58 3.85
C ILE A 100 -5.80 -14.81 4.75
N ASP A 101 -4.57 -15.02 5.19
CA ASP A 101 -4.21 -16.17 5.99
C ASP A 101 -4.96 -16.14 7.34
N GLY A 102 -5.66 -17.24 7.66
CA GLY A 102 -6.48 -17.35 8.88
C GLY A 102 -7.88 -16.73 8.80
N TYR A 103 -8.24 -16.07 7.68
CA TYR A 103 -9.53 -15.41 7.50
C TYR A 103 -10.19 -15.87 6.20
N GLN A 104 -11.02 -16.91 6.32
CA GLN A 104 -11.72 -17.49 5.17
C GLN A 104 -12.72 -16.51 4.56
N GLY A 105 -12.75 -16.46 3.23
CA GLY A 105 -13.65 -15.60 2.48
C GLY A 105 -13.23 -14.13 2.40
N TYR A 106 -12.14 -13.74 3.06
CA TYR A 106 -11.53 -12.42 2.93
C TYR A 106 -10.41 -12.45 1.90
N PHE A 107 -10.44 -11.51 0.96
CA PHE A 107 -9.42 -11.41 -0.08
C PHE A 107 -8.81 -10.03 -0.17
N LEU A 108 -7.50 -9.98 -0.34
CA LEU A 108 -6.75 -8.78 -0.64
C LEU A 108 -6.72 -8.58 -2.16
N LEU A 109 -7.28 -7.46 -2.62
CA LEU A 109 -7.40 -7.13 -4.03
C LEU A 109 -6.26 -6.22 -4.49
N ASP A 110 -5.99 -5.15 -3.74
CA ASP A 110 -4.92 -4.22 -4.07
C ASP A 110 -4.29 -3.58 -2.82
N ILE A 111 -3.03 -3.19 -2.98
CA ILE A 111 -2.22 -2.51 -1.97
C ILE A 111 -1.64 -1.24 -2.58
N ASN A 112 -2.04 -0.09 -2.03
CA ASN A 112 -1.44 1.21 -2.29
C ASN A 112 -0.60 1.65 -1.07
N SER A 113 0.08 2.79 -1.14
CA SER A 113 1.03 3.21 -0.10
C SER A 113 0.40 3.41 1.29
N ARG A 114 -0.88 3.80 1.36
CA ARG A 114 -1.57 4.14 2.62
C ARG A 114 -2.98 3.59 2.71
N GLU A 115 -3.38 2.82 1.72
CA GLU A 115 -4.72 2.25 1.62
C GLU A 115 -4.63 0.87 0.99
N ILE A 116 -5.58 0.01 1.31
CA ILE A 116 -5.75 -1.28 0.66
C ILE A 116 -7.23 -1.47 0.27
N LYS A 117 -7.46 -2.32 -0.73
CA LYS A 117 -8.81 -2.79 -1.07
C LYS A 117 -8.95 -4.25 -0.64
N LEU A 118 -9.92 -4.51 0.23
CA LEU A 118 -10.25 -5.80 0.79
C LEU A 118 -11.62 -6.23 0.28
N GLU A 119 -11.78 -7.49 -0.10
CA GLU A 119 -13.06 -8.11 -0.41
C GLU A 119 -13.58 -8.82 0.84
N TYR A 120 -14.85 -8.58 1.17
CA TYR A 120 -15.53 -9.23 2.27
C TYR A 120 -16.34 -10.42 1.75
N PRO A 121 -16.49 -11.51 2.53
CA PRO A 121 -17.32 -12.63 2.14
C PRO A 121 -18.80 -12.23 2.04
N SER A 122 -19.55 -12.94 1.20
CA SER A 122 -20.99 -12.71 1.04
C SER A 122 -21.79 -12.99 2.31
N GLU A 123 -21.29 -13.86 3.19
CA GLU A 123 -21.92 -14.21 4.47
C GLU A 123 -21.81 -13.09 5.51
N SER A 124 -20.71 -12.34 5.50
CA SER A 124 -20.46 -11.20 6.39
C SER A 124 -19.95 -9.99 5.59
N PRO A 125 -20.83 -9.31 4.84
CA PRO A 125 -20.46 -8.12 4.09
C PRO A 125 -20.04 -6.98 5.03
N CYS A 126 -19.28 -6.02 4.49
CA CYS A 126 -18.93 -4.80 5.20
C CYS A 126 -20.19 -3.94 5.39
N ARG A 127 -20.71 -3.86 6.61
CA ARG A 127 -21.95 -3.13 6.95
C ARG A 127 -21.71 -1.75 7.56
N ALA A 128 -20.62 -1.60 8.32
CA ALA A 128 -20.32 -0.38 9.06
C ALA A 128 -18.91 0.13 8.75
N SER A 129 -18.83 1.37 8.26
CA SER A 129 -17.56 2.09 8.13
C SER A 129 -17.07 2.53 9.51
N ASN A 130 -15.79 2.31 9.79
CA ASN A 130 -15.16 2.66 11.05
C ASN A 130 -14.01 3.64 10.81
N ALA A 131 -14.22 4.92 11.12
CA ALA A 131 -13.22 5.97 10.94
C ALA A 131 -11.98 5.77 11.83
N GLN A 132 -12.14 5.23 13.03
CA GLN A 132 -11.04 4.99 13.97
C GLN A 132 -10.08 3.88 13.51
N LYS A 133 -10.58 2.93 12.71
CA LYS A 133 -9.78 1.87 12.08
C LYS A 133 -9.47 2.15 10.61
N GLY A 134 -9.98 3.26 10.07
CA GLY A 134 -9.85 3.64 8.67
C GLY A 134 -10.62 2.75 7.70
N VAL A 135 -11.63 2.00 8.14
CA VAL A 135 -12.44 1.10 7.31
C VAL A 135 -13.57 1.89 6.65
N GLN A 136 -13.63 1.87 5.33
CA GLN A 136 -14.72 2.43 4.53
C GLN A 136 -15.33 1.33 3.66
N CYS A 137 -16.59 0.97 3.93
CA CYS A 137 -17.29 0.00 3.10
C CYS A 137 -17.63 0.63 1.74
N VAL A 138 -17.30 -0.09 0.66
CA VAL A 138 -17.56 0.29 -0.74
C VAL A 138 -18.30 -0.84 -1.45
N ASP A 139 -18.79 -0.59 -2.67
CA ASP A 139 -19.40 -1.62 -3.53
C ASP A 139 -20.58 -2.36 -2.85
N ASN A 140 -21.44 -1.62 -2.14
CA ASN A 140 -22.57 -2.15 -1.34
C ASN A 140 -22.15 -3.22 -0.31
N GLY A 141 -20.96 -3.08 0.28
CA GLY A 141 -20.47 -3.96 1.34
C GLY A 141 -19.72 -5.20 0.85
N LYS A 142 -19.57 -5.39 -0.48
CA LYS A 142 -18.73 -6.45 -1.05
C LYS A 142 -17.24 -6.19 -0.85
N SER A 143 -16.85 -4.92 -0.77
CA SER A 143 -15.46 -4.52 -0.59
C SER A 143 -15.34 -3.45 0.47
N ALA A 144 -14.17 -3.34 1.08
CA ALA A 144 -13.81 -2.27 1.99
C ALA A 144 -12.48 -1.66 1.59
N LYS A 145 -12.40 -0.34 1.66
CA LYS A 145 -11.14 0.40 1.60
C LYS A 145 -10.65 0.62 3.02
N LEU A 146 -9.47 0.11 3.34
CA LEU A 146 -8.85 0.32 4.64
C LEU A 146 -7.72 1.33 4.47
N ALA A 147 -7.83 2.48 5.13
CA ALA A 147 -6.85 3.55 5.10
C ALA A 147 -6.04 3.59 6.41
N LEU A 148 -4.78 4.02 6.29
CA LEU A 148 -3.89 4.16 7.44
C LEU A 148 -4.33 5.35 8.29
N VAL A 149 -4.77 5.07 9.51
CA VAL A 149 -5.28 6.08 10.45
C VAL A 149 -4.15 7.00 10.88
N ARG A 150 -4.33 8.31 10.68
CA ARG A 150 -3.37 9.33 11.14
C ARG A 150 -3.72 9.71 12.56
N GLN A 151 -2.74 9.63 13.45
CA GLN A 151 -2.84 10.31 14.75
C GLN A 151 -2.49 11.79 14.58
N ASN A 152 -2.94 12.61 15.53
CA ASN A 152 -2.58 14.03 15.56
C ASN A 152 -1.08 14.19 15.83
N ALA A 153 -0.47 15.20 15.20
CA ALA A 153 0.92 15.54 15.48
C ALA A 153 1.05 15.97 16.95
N LEU A 154 2.16 15.58 17.59
CA LEU A 154 2.49 16.10 18.91
C LEU A 154 2.72 17.61 18.82
N PRO A 155 2.26 18.39 19.83
CA PRO A 155 2.57 19.80 19.86
C PRO A 155 4.09 19.99 19.90
N PRO A 156 4.62 21.06 19.28
CA PRO A 156 6.03 21.37 19.41
C PRO A 156 6.40 21.56 20.89
N PRO A 157 7.62 21.19 21.31
CA PRO A 157 8.08 21.49 22.65
C PRO A 157 7.99 23.00 22.90
N ALA A 158 7.64 23.38 24.13
CA ALA A 158 7.59 24.78 24.51
C ALA A 158 8.96 25.45 24.21
N PRO A 159 8.97 26.68 23.67
CA PRO A 159 10.21 27.38 23.42
C PRO A 159 11.01 27.48 24.73
N PRO A 160 12.35 27.30 24.69
CA PRO A 160 13.18 27.47 25.87
C PRO A 160 12.95 28.87 26.44
N GLN A 161 12.67 28.93 27.74
CA GLN A 161 12.53 30.22 28.42
C GLN A 161 13.86 30.99 28.29
N PRO A 162 13.83 32.30 27.99
CA PRO A 162 15.05 33.10 27.98
C PRO A 162 15.67 33.04 29.37
N VAL A 163 16.83 32.37 29.48
CA VAL A 163 17.67 32.42 30.67
C VAL A 163 18.11 33.86 30.84
N VAL A 164 17.51 34.56 31.81
CA VAL A 164 17.98 35.87 32.24
C VAL A 164 19.37 35.64 32.84
N ALA A 165 20.41 36.08 32.13
CA ALA A 165 21.77 36.01 32.63
C ALA A 165 21.88 36.81 33.93
N GLN A 166 22.04 36.12 35.07
CA GLN A 166 22.45 36.77 36.31
C GLN A 166 23.92 37.19 36.16
N PRO A 167 24.28 38.45 36.44
CA PRO A 167 25.66 38.90 36.37
C PRO A 167 26.39 38.49 37.65
N THR A 168 26.78 37.22 37.77
CA THR A 168 27.80 36.83 38.75
C THR A 168 29.17 37.03 38.11
N GLY A 169 29.76 38.20 38.39
CA GLY A 169 31.10 38.58 37.97
C GLY A 169 32.19 37.73 38.61
N GLN A 170 32.40 36.53 38.09
CA GLN A 170 33.62 35.75 38.35
C GLN A 170 34.19 35.28 37.02
N VAL A 171 35.28 35.95 36.61
CA VAL A 171 36.08 35.59 35.44
C VAL A 171 37.04 34.48 35.89
N PRO A 172 36.93 33.23 35.39
CA PRO A 172 37.96 32.23 35.59
C PRO A 172 39.20 32.65 34.80
N ASN A 173 40.35 32.67 35.46
CA ASN A 173 41.63 33.02 34.84
C ASN A 173 41.99 31.94 33.79
N LEU A 174 41.71 32.21 32.52
CA LEU A 174 42.03 31.32 31.40
C LEU A 174 43.45 31.62 30.87
N PRO A 175 44.26 30.59 30.52
CA PRO A 175 45.57 30.79 29.92
C PRO A 175 45.47 31.51 28.57
N PRO A 176 46.51 32.28 28.17
CA PRO A 176 46.49 33.06 26.94
C PRO A 176 46.35 32.13 25.72
N GLY A 177 45.22 32.26 25.01
CA GLY A 177 44.89 31.48 23.81
C GLY A 177 43.61 30.64 23.91
N ALA A 178 42.98 30.54 25.08
CA ALA A 178 41.69 29.88 25.19
C ALA A 178 40.56 30.80 24.70
N VAL A 179 39.96 30.44 23.56
CA VAL A 179 38.73 31.09 23.07
C VAL A 179 37.61 30.75 24.07
N PRO A 180 36.94 31.73 24.69
CA PRO A 180 35.85 31.43 25.60
C PRO A 180 34.75 30.67 24.83
N PRO A 181 34.13 29.64 25.42
CA PRO A 181 32.99 28.97 24.79
C PRO A 181 31.86 30.00 24.66
N GLY A 182 31.70 30.54 23.45
CA GLY A 182 30.59 31.41 23.11
C GLY A 182 29.26 30.65 23.22
N PRO A 183 28.13 31.34 23.46
CA PRO A 183 26.83 30.70 23.48
C PRO A 183 26.61 29.93 22.17
N LEU A 184 26.13 28.70 22.27
CA LEU A 184 25.78 27.85 21.13
C LEU A 184 24.70 28.56 20.30
N GLN A 185 25.12 29.29 19.28
CA GLN A 185 24.19 29.99 18.40
C GLN A 185 23.44 28.97 17.54
N PRO A 186 22.12 29.12 17.35
CA PRO A 186 21.36 28.26 16.46
C PRO A 186 21.95 28.35 15.05
N VAL A 187 22.25 27.20 14.46
CA VAL A 187 22.76 27.11 13.09
C VAL A 187 21.67 27.63 12.14
N GLN A 188 21.88 28.79 11.54
CA GLN A 188 20.97 29.33 10.54
C GLN A 188 21.13 28.53 9.24
N PHE A 189 20.13 27.71 8.91
CA PHE A 189 20.02 27.04 7.62
C PHE A 189 19.51 28.05 6.58
N GLY A 190 20.40 28.89 6.07
CA GLY A 190 20.14 29.86 5.01
C GLY A 190 21.38 30.13 4.17
N PRO A 191 21.26 30.81 3.01
CA PRO A 191 22.41 31.27 2.25
C PRO A 191 23.22 32.21 3.15
N ARG A 192 24.39 31.75 3.62
CA ARG A 192 25.30 32.60 4.39
C ARG A 192 25.85 33.66 3.44
N GLU A 193 25.59 34.93 3.74
CA GLU A 193 26.26 36.04 3.06
C GLU A 193 27.76 35.95 3.40
N LEU A 194 28.56 35.66 2.38
CA LEU A 194 30.01 35.55 2.51
C LEU A 194 30.59 36.97 2.54
N THR A 195 31.50 37.21 3.47
CA THR A 195 32.33 38.41 3.40
C THR A 195 33.16 38.40 2.11
N PRO A 196 33.55 39.56 1.55
CA PRO A 196 34.32 39.61 0.30
C PRO A 196 35.64 38.84 0.36
N GLU A 197 36.27 38.75 1.55
CA GLU A 197 37.49 37.95 1.75
C GLU A 197 37.20 36.44 1.75
N GLU A 198 36.12 35.99 2.40
CA GLU A 198 35.70 34.58 2.38
C GLU A 198 35.27 34.13 0.99
N ALA A 199 34.59 35.00 0.23
CA ALA A 199 34.22 34.75 -1.15
C ALA A 199 35.46 34.54 -2.04
N ALA A 200 36.47 35.41 -1.92
CA ALA A 200 37.72 35.27 -2.66
C ALA A 200 38.48 33.98 -2.32
N LYS A 201 38.52 33.58 -1.03
CA LYS A 201 39.11 32.30 -0.61
C LYS A 201 38.36 31.11 -1.21
N ARG A 202 37.03 31.14 -1.19
CA ARG A 202 36.19 30.09 -1.77
C ARG A 202 36.42 29.97 -3.28
N GLU A 203 36.48 31.08 -3.99
CA GLU A 203 36.75 31.09 -5.44
C GLU A 203 38.15 30.57 -5.77
N ALA A 204 39.16 30.95 -4.99
CA ALA A 204 40.52 30.44 -5.15
C ALA A 204 40.59 28.92 -4.93
N GLU A 205 39.87 28.40 -3.92
CA GLU A 205 39.80 26.96 -3.65
C GLU A 205 39.07 26.21 -4.78
N ILE A 206 37.98 26.78 -5.30
CA ILE A 206 37.27 26.23 -6.46
C ILE A 206 38.18 26.16 -7.67
N LYS A 207 38.93 27.24 -7.98
CA LYS A 207 39.89 27.26 -9.10
C LYS A 207 40.99 26.21 -8.92
N LYS A 208 41.58 26.12 -7.73
CA LYS A 208 42.58 25.08 -7.40
C LYS A 208 42.03 23.68 -7.61
N ARG A 209 40.81 23.41 -7.16
CA ARG A 209 40.16 22.10 -7.36
C ARG A 209 39.90 21.81 -8.84
N GLN A 210 39.45 22.81 -9.61
CA GLN A 210 39.26 22.67 -11.05
C GLN A 210 40.58 22.39 -11.79
N GLU A 211 41.68 23.00 -11.39
CA GLU A 211 43.01 22.71 -11.94
C GLU A 211 43.46 21.28 -11.64
N ILE A 212 43.20 20.77 -10.43
CA ILE A 212 43.46 19.37 -10.08
C ILE A 212 42.65 18.42 -10.98
N TYR A 213 41.36 18.71 -11.21
CA TYR A 213 40.54 17.87 -12.10
C TYR A 213 40.94 17.96 -13.57
N LYS A 214 41.43 19.10 -14.06
CA LYS A 214 41.96 19.24 -15.43
C LYS A 214 43.22 18.41 -15.64
N ASN A 215 44.06 18.32 -14.62
CA ASN A 215 45.32 17.59 -14.66
C ASN A 215 45.19 16.14 -14.15
N PHE A 216 43.99 15.71 -13.76
CA PHE A 216 43.76 14.35 -13.29
C PHE A 216 43.78 13.39 -14.48
N GLN A 217 44.85 12.60 -14.58
CA GLN A 217 44.95 11.50 -15.52
C GLN A 217 44.61 10.19 -14.81
N ARG A 218 43.73 9.38 -15.42
CA ARG A 218 43.42 8.04 -14.94
C ARG A 218 44.70 7.20 -14.98
N GLN A 219 45.10 6.66 -13.84
CA GLN A 219 46.18 5.67 -13.79
C GLN A 219 45.67 4.37 -14.41
N GLU A 220 46.23 4.03 -15.58
CA GLU A 220 45.98 2.77 -16.29
C GLU A 220 47.17 1.84 -16.02
N ILE A 221 46.88 0.63 -15.55
CA ILE A 221 47.90 -0.39 -15.31
C ILE A 221 48.07 -1.15 -16.61
N LYS A 222 49.27 -1.10 -17.21
CA LYS A 222 49.58 -1.87 -18.42
C LYS A 222 49.66 -3.35 -18.07
N ASP A 223 49.32 -4.21 -19.02
CA ASP A 223 49.37 -5.67 -18.82
C ASP A 223 50.80 -6.19 -18.54
N GLU A 224 51.83 -5.44 -18.93
CA GLU A 224 53.24 -5.69 -18.64
C GLU A 224 53.61 -5.46 -17.17
N ASP A 225 52.93 -4.53 -16.50
CA ASP A 225 53.18 -4.12 -15.12
C ASP A 225 52.37 -4.98 -14.12
N VAL A 226 51.71 -6.04 -14.61
CA VAL A 226 50.88 -6.95 -13.82
C VAL A 226 51.74 -8.05 -13.22
N PRO A 227 51.85 -8.14 -11.88
CA PRO A 227 52.60 -9.21 -11.24
C PRO A 227 52.02 -10.60 -11.58
N PRO A 228 52.86 -11.65 -11.65
CA PRO A 228 52.42 -13.00 -11.93
C PRO A 228 51.38 -13.46 -10.89
N GLY A 229 50.25 -14.02 -11.36
CA GLY A 229 49.15 -14.46 -10.51
C GLY A 229 48.04 -13.41 -10.25
N MET A 230 48.19 -12.19 -10.78
CA MET A 230 47.17 -11.14 -10.72
C MET A 230 46.58 -10.86 -12.11
N ARG A 231 45.36 -10.29 -12.16
CA ARG A 231 44.74 -9.75 -13.37
C ARG A 231 44.21 -8.34 -13.15
N VAL A 232 44.21 -7.53 -14.19
CA VAL A 232 43.65 -6.17 -14.15
C VAL A 232 42.13 -6.24 -14.37
N VAL A 233 41.37 -5.60 -13.49
CA VAL A 233 39.94 -5.35 -13.65
C VAL A 233 39.75 -3.87 -13.93
N ARG A 234 39.30 -3.54 -15.15
CA ARG A 234 39.02 -2.17 -15.57
C ARG A 234 37.69 -1.71 -14.99
N THR A 235 37.73 -0.78 -14.03
CA THR A 235 36.52 -0.18 -13.45
C THR A 235 36.43 1.30 -13.81
N PRO A 236 35.22 1.91 -13.79
CA PRO A 236 35.07 3.35 -14.04
C PRO A 236 35.81 4.22 -13.00
N PHE A 237 36.18 3.65 -11.86
CA PHE A 237 36.95 4.32 -10.80
C PHE A 237 38.47 4.11 -10.91
N GLY A 238 38.94 3.44 -11.95
CA GLY A 238 40.35 3.08 -12.14
C GLY A 238 40.57 1.57 -12.32
N ASP A 239 41.79 1.18 -12.62
CA ASP A 239 42.18 -0.22 -12.76
C ASP A 239 42.54 -0.83 -11.40
N ARG A 240 42.17 -2.09 -11.18
CA ARG A 240 42.45 -2.82 -9.94
C ARG A 240 43.08 -4.18 -10.24
N LEU A 241 44.10 -4.56 -9.48
CA LEU A 241 44.67 -5.91 -9.53
C LEU A 241 43.88 -6.86 -8.65
N VAL A 242 43.45 -7.98 -9.21
CA VAL A 242 42.70 -9.03 -8.51
C VAL A 242 43.45 -10.34 -8.69
N PRO A 243 43.60 -11.17 -7.63
CA PRO A 243 44.23 -12.47 -7.76
C PRO A 243 43.47 -13.37 -8.73
N LEU A 244 44.21 -14.17 -9.49
CA LEU A 244 43.66 -15.29 -10.25
C LEU A 244 43.29 -16.37 -9.23
N THR A 245 42.04 -16.34 -8.76
CA THR A 245 41.48 -17.45 -8.00
C THR A 245 41.53 -18.69 -8.88
N GLN A 246 42.34 -19.69 -8.49
CA GLN A 246 42.28 -21.03 -9.07
C GLN A 246 41.01 -21.75 -8.59
#